data_AF-A0A0N4VX27-F1
#
_entry.id   AF-A0A0N4VX27-F1
#
_cell.length_a   1.000
_cell.length_b   1.000
_cell.length_c   1.000
_cell.angle_alpha   90.00
_cell.angle_beta   90.00
_cell.angle_gamma   90.00
#
_symmetry.space_group_name_H-M   'P 1'
#
loop_
_entity.id
_entity.type
_entity.pdbx_description
1 polymer ?
#
loop_
_entity_poly.entity_id
_entity_poly.type
_entity_poly.pdbx_seq_one_letter_code
_entity_poly.pdbx_strand_id
1 'polypeptide(L)'
;MALPQIHCEWGFLGIFAQWVMSVSILCVGFGDFWYQGFPGFYPFAMLGGAFWTVGNSTAIPLIKRIGLALGLLIWGSAKCVVGWATGRFGLLGMNPNPPASDILNYAGVVFVILG
;
A
#
# COMPACT_ATOMS: atom_id res chain seq x y z
N MET A 1 19.36 -9.37 26.64
CA MET A 1 19.89 -8.02 26.39
C MET A 1 20.58 -8.02 25.03
N ALA A 2 19.83 -7.89 23.94
CA ALA A 2 20.39 -7.79 22.59
C ALA A 2 20.73 -6.33 22.31
N LEU A 3 21.94 -6.09 21.82
CA LEU A 3 22.62 -4.79 21.77
C LEU A 3 21.92 -3.76 20.87
N PRO A 4 22.00 -2.45 21.18
CA PRO A 4 21.44 -1.34 20.38
C PRO A 4 21.96 -1.28 18.94
N GLN A 5 23.05 -2.01 18.62
CA GLN A 5 23.65 -2.08 17.28
C GLN A 5 22.74 -2.82 16.28
N ILE A 6 22.11 -3.93 16.69
CA ILE A 6 21.25 -4.74 15.81
C ILE A 6 19.98 -3.96 15.41
N HIS A 7 19.40 -3.19 16.34
CA HIS A 7 18.21 -2.38 16.06
C HIS A 7 18.49 -1.25 15.04
N CYS A 8 19.72 -0.72 15.02
CA CYS A 8 20.15 0.28 14.05
C CYS A 8 20.31 -0.32 12.65
N GLU A 9 20.97 -1.48 12.53
CA GLU A 9 21.16 -2.19 11.25
C GLU A 9 19.84 -2.55 10.57
N TRP A 10 18.85 -3.11 11.30
CA TRP A 10 17.52 -3.39 10.75
C TRP A 10 16.76 -2.13 10.28
N GLY A 11 17.14 -0.95 10.80
CA GLY A 11 16.54 0.33 10.40
C GLY A 11 17.05 0.81 9.07
N PHE A 12 18.37 0.84 8.96
CA PHE A 12 19.03 1.24 7.73
C PHE A 12 18.72 0.26 6.60
N LEU A 13 18.79 -1.06 6.83
CA LEU A 13 18.45 -2.05 5.79
C LEU A 13 16.99 -1.95 5.34
N GLY A 14 16.06 -1.72 6.26
CA GLY A 14 14.64 -1.56 5.92
C GLY A 14 14.41 -0.33 5.03
N ILE A 15 14.96 0.82 5.41
CA ILE A 15 14.85 2.07 4.64
C ILE A 15 15.55 1.95 3.29
N PHE A 16 16.73 1.33 3.25
CA PHE A 16 17.47 1.07 2.02
C PHE A 16 16.69 0.16 1.07
N ALA A 17 16.11 -0.94 1.57
CA ALA A 17 15.27 -1.82 0.76
C ALA A 17 14.04 -1.08 0.19
N GLN A 18 13.41 -0.21 0.97
CA GLN A 18 12.29 0.60 0.50
C GLN A 18 12.67 1.61 -0.57
N TRP A 19 13.86 2.20 -0.40
CA TRP A 19 14.44 3.09 -1.39
C TRP A 19 14.71 2.35 -2.71
N VAL A 20 15.35 1.19 -2.66
CA VAL A 20 15.59 0.35 -3.86
C VAL A 20 14.27 -0.04 -4.55
N MET A 21 13.25 -0.45 -3.79
CA MET A 21 11.95 -0.79 -4.36
C MET A 21 11.27 0.41 -5.02
N SER A 22 11.35 1.60 -4.42
CA SER A 22 10.79 2.83 -4.99
C SER A 22 11.50 3.23 -6.29
N VAL A 23 12.83 3.10 -6.33
CA VAL A 23 13.63 3.35 -7.55
C VAL A 23 13.27 2.36 -8.65
N SER A 24 13.13 1.06 -8.35
CA SER A 24 12.72 0.04 -9.32
C SER A 24 11.34 0.33 -9.91
N ILE A 25 10.36 0.73 -9.10
CA ILE A 25 9.01 1.06 -9.58
C ILE A 25 9.03 2.30 -10.47
N LEU A 26 9.86 3.30 -10.13
CA LEU A 26 10.04 4.48 -10.98
C LEU A 26 10.68 4.13 -12.32
N CYS A 27 11.68 3.26 -12.35
CA CYS A 27 12.32 2.79 -13.59
C CYS A 27 11.31 2.03 -14.47
N VAL A 28 10.54 1.11 -13.89
CA VAL A 28 9.51 0.35 -14.63
C VAL A 28 8.40 1.28 -15.13
N GLY A 29 7.93 2.20 -14.28
CA GLY A 29 6.91 3.18 -14.66
C GLY A 29 7.37 4.13 -15.77
N PHE A 30 8.65 4.54 -15.75
CA PHE A 30 9.23 5.34 -16.84
C PHE A 30 9.35 4.53 -18.15
N GLY A 31 9.71 3.25 -18.05
CA GLY A 31 9.72 2.35 -19.20
C GLY A 31 8.33 2.22 -19.83
N ASP A 32 7.30 1.98 -19.02
CA ASP A 32 5.90 1.91 -19.47
C ASP A 32 5.43 3.22 -20.11
N PHE A 33 5.81 4.36 -19.51
CA PHE A 33 5.52 5.69 -20.08
C PHE A 33 6.16 5.91 -21.45
N TRP A 34 7.37 5.39 -21.68
CA TRP A 34 8.01 5.40 -22.99
C TRP A 34 7.26 4.49 -23.97
N TYR A 35 6.94 3.25 -23.59
CA TYR A 35 6.22 2.31 -24.46
C TYR A 35 4.86 2.82 -24.92
N GLN A 36 4.15 3.58 -24.07
CA GLN A 36 2.86 4.17 -24.41
C GLN A 36 2.95 5.46 -25.25
N GLY A 37 4.16 5.92 -25.60
CA GLY A 37 4.36 7.04 -26.51
C GLY A 37 3.98 8.41 -25.94
N PHE A 38 4.27 8.65 -24.64
CA PHE A 38 3.91 9.87 -23.92
C PHE A 38 2.40 10.12 -23.85
N PRO A 39 1.62 9.21 -23.21
CA PRO A 39 0.25 9.53 -22.85
C PRO A 39 0.25 10.76 -21.91
N GLY A 40 -0.80 11.58 -21.98
CA GLY A 40 -0.90 12.84 -21.23
C GLY A 40 -0.67 12.69 -19.72
N PHE A 41 -0.32 13.78 -19.05
CA PHE A 41 -0.05 13.78 -17.62
C PHE A 41 -1.32 13.48 -16.81
N TYR A 42 -1.36 12.34 -16.10
CA TYR A 42 -2.46 11.97 -15.21
C TYR A 42 -2.08 12.26 -13.75
N PRO A 43 -2.34 13.48 -13.24
CA PRO A 43 -1.88 13.89 -11.91
C PRO A 43 -2.46 13.01 -10.80
N PHE A 44 -3.67 12.49 -10.96
CA PHE A 44 -4.29 11.59 -9.98
C PHE A 44 -3.55 10.26 -9.81
N ALA A 45 -3.07 9.67 -10.90
CA ALA A 45 -2.28 8.45 -10.86
C ALA A 45 -0.92 8.69 -10.19
N MET A 46 -0.30 9.84 -10.47
CA MET A 46 0.98 10.23 -9.88
C MET A 46 0.87 10.53 -8.39
N LEU A 47 -0.20 11.20 -7.94
CA LEU A 47 -0.49 11.41 -6.53
C LEU A 47 -0.70 10.08 -5.80
N GLY A 48 -1.36 9.11 -6.43
CA GLY A 48 -1.49 7.75 -5.90
C GLY A 48 -0.14 7.06 -5.68
N GLY A 49 0.76 7.17 -6.65
CA GLY A 49 2.14 6.68 -6.54
C GLY A 49 2.93 7.37 -5.43
N ALA A 50 2.82 8.70 -5.31
CA ALA A 50 3.48 9.47 -4.25
C ALA A 50 2.95 9.09 -2.85
N PHE A 51 1.63 8.91 -2.70
CA PHE A 51 1.05 8.47 -1.44
C PHE A 51 1.47 7.03 -1.08
N TRP A 52 1.60 6.17 -2.09
CA TRP A 52 2.09 4.80 -1.93
C TRP A 52 3.54 4.75 -1.42
N THR A 53 4.45 5.57 -1.97
CA THR A 53 5.85 5.59 -1.53
C THR A 53 5.98 6.15 -0.11
N VAL A 54 5.24 7.21 0.23
CA VAL A 54 5.21 7.79 1.57
C VAL A 54 4.67 6.78 2.60
N GLY A 55 3.58 6.09 2.28
CA GLY A 55 2.98 5.07 3.15
C GLY A 55 3.94 3.89 3.40
N ASN A 56 4.58 3.40 2.34
CA ASN A 56 5.56 2.33 2.43
C ASN A 56 6.81 2.75 3.22
N SER A 57 7.34 3.96 3.00
CA SER A 57 8.48 4.48 3.76
C SER A 57 8.17 4.66 5.25
N THR A 58 6.93 5.03 5.59
CA THR A 58 6.48 5.22 6.98
C THR A 58 6.13 3.89 7.67
N ALA A 59 5.83 2.83 6.90
CA ALA A 59 5.53 1.50 7.45
C ALA A 59 6.73 0.86 8.17
N ILE A 60 7.96 1.12 7.74
CA ILE A 60 9.18 0.55 8.33
C ILE A 60 9.43 1.03 9.75
N PRO A 61 9.46 2.35 10.04
CA PRO A 61 9.59 2.83 11.42
C PRO A 61 8.38 2.43 12.27
N LEU A 62 7.18 2.30 11.69
CA LEU A 62 6.00 1.84 12.40
C LEU A 62 6.13 0.38 12.84
N ILE A 63 6.43 -0.54 11.92
CA ILE A 63 6.65 -1.97 12.19
C ILE A 63 7.72 -2.18 13.26
N LYS A 64 8.77 -1.35 13.28
CA LYS A 64 9.81 -1.39 14.31
C LYS A 64 9.32 -1.03 15.71
N ARG A 65 8.25 -0.25 15.84
CA ARG A 65 7.67 0.18 17.12
C ARG A 65 6.61 -0.80 17.64
N ILE A 66 5.75 -1.30 16.76
CA ILE A 66 4.58 -2.13 17.13
C ILE A 66 4.77 -3.63 16.89
N GLY A 67 5.84 -4.03 16.21
CA GLY A 67 6.11 -5.42 15.83
C GLY A 67 5.63 -5.78 14.43
N LEU A 68 6.34 -6.72 13.80
CA LEU A 68 6.09 -7.16 12.41
C LEU A 68 4.68 -7.73 12.20
N ALA A 69 4.22 -8.58 13.11
CA ALA A 69 2.91 -9.23 13.00
C ALA A 69 1.76 -8.21 13.04
N LEU A 70 1.77 -7.32 14.04
CA LEU A 70 0.72 -6.31 14.20
C LEU A 70 0.77 -5.27 13.07
N GLY A 71 1.96 -4.86 12.63
CA GLY A 71 2.12 -3.93 11.52
C GLY A 71 1.62 -4.48 10.19
N LEU A 72 1.89 -5.76 9.89
CA LEU A 72 1.38 -6.42 8.69
C LEU A 72 -0.15 -6.61 8.74
N LEU A 73 -0.71 -6.90 9.91
CA LEU A 73 -2.15 -7.09 10.10
C LEU A 73 -2.92 -5.78 9.89
N ILE A 74 -2.46 -4.66 10.48
CA ILE A 74 -3.05 -3.33 10.27
C ILE A 74 -2.93 -2.91 8.80
N TRP A 75 -1.78 -3.17 8.17
CA TRP A 75 -1.57 -2.81 6.77
C TRP A 75 -2.42 -3.64 5.82
N GLY A 76 -2.56 -4.94 6.09
CA GLY A 76 -3.41 -5.86 5.33
C GLY A 76 -4.89 -5.50 5.44
N SER A 77 -5.40 -5.27 6.64
CA SER A 77 -6.79 -4.87 6.86
C SER A 77 -7.09 -3.51 6.22
N ALA A 78 -6.20 -2.53 6.33
CA ALA A 78 -6.33 -1.24 5.65
C ALA A 78 -6.43 -1.39 4.12
N LYS A 79 -5.58 -2.22 3.49
CA LYS A 79 -5.65 -2.48 2.05
C LYS A 79 -6.96 -3.14 1.64
N CYS A 80 -7.44 -4.09 2.43
CA CYS A 80 -8.70 -4.76 2.15
C CYS A 80 -9.91 -3.82 2.31
N VAL A 81 -9.93 -2.97 3.34
CA VAL A 81 -10.99 -1.98 3.54
C VAL A 81 -10.98 -0.94 2.42
N VAL A 82 -9.81 -0.44 2.03
CA VAL A 82 -9.69 0.52 0.92
C VAL A 82 -10.10 -0.15 -0.39
N GLY A 83 -9.69 -1.39 -0.67
CA GLY A 83 -10.10 -2.14 -1.86
C GLY A 83 -11.60 -2.45 -1.90
N TRP A 84 -12.20 -2.74 -0.75
CA TRP A 84 -13.64 -2.87 -0.61
C TRP A 84 -14.35 -1.55 -0.89
N ALA A 85 -13.88 -0.44 -0.30
CA ALA A 85 -14.47 0.88 -0.49
C ALA A 85 -14.37 1.36 -1.94
N THR A 86 -13.22 1.17 -2.59
CA THR A 86 -13.03 1.56 -4.01
C THR A 86 -13.92 0.72 -4.94
N GLY A 87 -14.07 -0.58 -4.68
CA GLY A 87 -14.95 -1.46 -5.45
C GLY A 87 -16.44 -1.18 -5.24
N ARG A 88 -16.86 -0.85 -4.00
CA ARG A 88 -18.28 -0.61 -3.67
C ARG A 88 -18.78 0.76 -4.14
N PHE A 89 -17.94 1.78 -4.04
CA PHE A 89 -18.30 3.16 -4.38
C PHE A 89 -17.80 3.59 -5.77
N GLY A 90 -17.03 2.75 -6.47
CA GLY A 90 -16.53 3.09 -7.81
C GLY A 90 -15.61 4.32 -7.83
N LEU A 91 -14.92 4.60 -6.71
CA LEU A 91 -14.02 5.75 -6.62
C LEU A 91 -12.91 5.61 -7.67
N LEU A 92 -12.60 6.72 -8.36
CA LEU A 92 -11.62 6.85 -9.45
C LEU A 92 -12.09 6.42 -10.86
N GLY A 93 -13.41 6.39 -11.11
CA GLY A 93 -13.97 6.17 -12.46
C GLY A 93 -14.20 4.70 -12.83
N MET A 94 -14.19 3.82 -11.83
CA MET A 94 -14.57 2.41 -12.00
C MET A 94 -16.10 2.26 -11.90
N ASN A 95 -16.71 1.40 -12.73
CA ASN A 95 -18.13 1.09 -12.63
C ASN A 95 -18.43 0.50 -11.23
N PRO A 96 -19.38 1.07 -10.46
CA PRO A 96 -19.79 0.49 -9.19
C PRO A 96 -20.27 -0.94 -9.44
N ASN A 97 -19.68 -1.91 -8.74
CA ASN A 97 -20.18 -3.29 -8.77
C ASN A 97 -21.07 -3.50 -7.53
N PRO A 98 -22.39 -3.26 -7.62
CA PRO A 98 -23.28 -3.49 -6.50
C PRO A 98 -23.23 -4.98 -6.11
N PRO A 99 -22.98 -5.31 -4.83
CA PRO A 99 -22.86 -6.70 -4.41
C PRO A 99 -24.20 -7.42 -4.56
N ALA A 100 -24.14 -8.72 -4.90
CA ALA A 100 -25.33 -9.57 -5.03
C ALA A 100 -26.10 -9.70 -3.70
N SER A 101 -25.43 -9.55 -2.55
CA SER A 101 -26.08 -9.31 -1.25
C SER A 101 -25.23 -8.39 -0.38
N ASP A 102 -25.85 -7.33 0.16
CA ASP A 102 -25.16 -6.38 1.04
C ASP A 102 -24.75 -7.04 2.38
N ILE A 103 -25.53 -8.00 2.89
CA ILE A 103 -25.29 -8.66 4.18
C ILE A 103 -24.00 -9.48 4.17
N LEU A 104 -23.76 -10.28 3.13
CA LEU A 104 -22.55 -11.10 3.02
C LEU A 104 -21.30 -10.24 2.81
N ASN A 105 -21.48 -9.12 2.12
CA ASN A 105 -20.43 -8.17 1.83
C ASN A 105 -19.95 -7.43 3.11
N TYR A 106 -20.88 -6.93 3.93
CA TYR A 106 -20.53 -6.34 5.24
C TYR A 106 -19.98 -7.38 6.23
N ALA A 107 -20.52 -8.60 6.23
CA ALA A 107 -19.98 -9.68 7.07
C ALA A 107 -18.51 -9.99 6.72
N GLY A 108 -18.17 -10.06 5.43
CA GLY A 108 -16.79 -10.25 4.98
C GLY A 108 -15.84 -9.13 5.43
N VAL A 109 -16.29 -7.86 5.39
CA VAL A 109 -15.50 -6.72 5.88
C VAL A 109 -15.27 -6.81 7.39
N VAL A 110 -16.29 -7.19 8.16
CA VAL A 110 -16.16 -7.37 9.62
C VAL A 110 -15.16 -8.48 9.95
N PHE A 111 -15.20 -9.61 9.25
CA PHE A 111 -14.22 -10.70 9.43
C PHE A 111 -12.79 -10.26 9.09
N VAL A 112 -12.61 -9.45 8.05
CA VAL A 112 -11.30 -8.92 7.65
C VAL A 112 -10.73 -7.91 8.65
N ILE A 113 -11.58 -7.19 9.39
CA ILE A 113 -11.15 -6.24 10.42
C ILE A 113 -10.84 -6.96 11.74
N LEU A 114 -11.53 -8.07 12.03
CA LEU A 114 -11.33 -8.85 13.25
C LEU A 114 -10.14 -9.83 13.19
N GLY A 115 -9.76 -10.26 11.98
CA GLY A 115 -8.67 -11.22 11.72
C GLY A 115 -7.30 -10.57 11.63
#